data_AF-U1YF14-F1
#
_entry.id   AF-U1YF14-F1
#
_cell.length_a   1.000
_cell.length_b   1.000
_cell.length_c   1.000
_cell.angle_alpha   90.00
_cell.angle_beta   90.00
_cell.angle_gamma   90.00
#
_symmetry.space_group_name_H-M   'P 1'
#
loop_
_entity.id
_entity.type
_entity.pdbx_description
1 polymer ?
#
loop_
_entity_poly.entity_id
_entity_poly.type
_entity_poly.pdbx_seq_one_letter_code
_entity_poly.pdbx_strand_id
1 'polypeptide(L)'
;MRGYFGKKREHGAEQPATLGSLKLRLPFVHYGLEFPDWIQGAILCVVPMGITAVMMDTLGIPFELAIAFVIINNFMYLLHTHFGDPAIAGWITAGIPLYVSFLNGFPAGEERIQALIALQLMVALIFFVMGICKGADVLVKRVPVSLKAGILLGAAMAAILGEFAATGRVWKMPVTILIGAALGFFMMFSTSAGPLRQKYGLFRYIAQFGIAVPFTLAYGFGILIGEVSLPVLNWSFVALPIGAERQAFSGG
;
A
#
# COMPACT_ATOMS: atom_id res chain seq x y z
N MET A 1 2.06 -19.50 -23.24
CA MET A 1 3.19 -18.75 -23.87
C MET A 1 4.01 -18.11 -22.77
N ARG A 2 5.34 -18.18 -22.84
CA ARG A 2 6.21 -17.80 -21.73
C ARG A 2 6.43 -16.29 -21.74
N GLY A 3 5.92 -15.59 -20.72
CA GLY A 3 5.96 -14.13 -20.64
C GLY A 3 7.32 -13.52 -20.23
N TYR A 4 8.46 -14.15 -20.56
CA TYR A 4 9.79 -13.60 -20.27
C TYR A 4 10.93 -14.19 -21.12
N PHE A 5 12.01 -13.43 -21.31
CA PHE A 5 13.10 -13.69 -22.25
C PHE A 5 14.35 -14.42 -21.67
N GLY A 6 14.46 -14.62 -20.36
CA GLY A 6 15.69 -15.12 -19.72
C GLY A 6 15.91 -16.64 -19.64
N LYS A 7 17.06 -17.03 -19.05
CA LYS A 7 17.53 -18.42 -18.94
C LYS A 7 16.55 -19.33 -18.18
N LYS A 8 16.41 -20.58 -18.64
CA LYS A 8 15.68 -21.63 -17.91
C LYS A 8 16.41 -21.94 -16.60
N ARG A 9 15.71 -21.81 -15.46
CA ARG A 9 16.13 -22.45 -14.21
C ARG A 9 15.73 -23.91 -14.19
N GLU A 10 16.52 -24.75 -13.52
CA GLU A 10 16.05 -26.06 -13.10
C GLU A 10 14.91 -25.92 -12.10
N HIS A 11 14.02 -26.90 -12.06
CA HIS A 11 12.86 -26.85 -11.19
C HIS A 11 13.31 -26.86 -9.72
N GLY A 12 12.90 -25.84 -8.95
CA GLY A 12 13.35 -25.65 -7.56
C GLY A 12 14.66 -24.86 -7.39
N ALA A 13 15.41 -24.61 -8.46
CA ALA A 13 16.61 -23.76 -8.40
C ALA A 13 16.26 -22.27 -8.25
N GLU A 14 17.23 -21.49 -7.75
CA GLU A 14 17.12 -20.04 -7.59
C GLU A 14 16.85 -19.35 -8.94
N GLN A 15 16.01 -18.30 -8.93
CA GLN A 15 15.74 -17.54 -10.15
C GLN A 15 17.03 -16.88 -10.65
N PRO A 16 17.30 -16.92 -11.96
CA PRO A 16 18.48 -16.27 -12.53
C PRO A 16 18.51 -14.80 -12.14
N ALA A 17 19.70 -14.26 -11.87
CA ALA A 17 19.88 -12.87 -11.51
C ALA A 17 21.09 -12.29 -12.23
N THR A 18 21.07 -10.97 -12.43
CA THR A 18 22.21 -10.17 -12.88
C THR A 18 22.88 -9.50 -11.68
N LEU A 19 24.05 -8.90 -11.89
CA LEU A 19 24.74 -8.11 -10.85
C LEU A 19 25.31 -8.89 -9.64
N GLY A 20 25.69 -10.16 -9.84
CA GLY A 20 26.50 -10.91 -8.87
C GLY A 20 25.88 -11.01 -7.47
N SER A 21 26.49 -10.37 -6.47
CA SER A 21 26.06 -10.41 -5.06
C SER A 21 24.75 -9.67 -4.77
N LEU A 22 24.42 -8.64 -5.55
CA LEU A 22 23.15 -7.90 -5.42
C LEU A 22 21.97 -8.72 -5.96
N LYS A 23 22.22 -9.76 -6.75
CA LYS A 23 21.20 -10.66 -7.32
C LYS A 23 19.99 -9.90 -7.91
N LEU A 24 20.27 -8.92 -8.78
CA LEU A 24 19.23 -8.12 -9.43
C LEU A 24 18.35 -8.98 -10.35
N ARG A 25 17.04 -8.90 -10.17
CA ARG A 25 16.01 -9.63 -10.92
C ARG A 25 15.02 -8.65 -11.53
N LEU A 26 15.16 -8.46 -12.83
CA LEU A 26 14.24 -7.64 -13.63
C LEU A 26 13.01 -8.44 -14.10
N PRO A 27 11.80 -7.85 -14.03
CA PRO A 27 10.59 -8.42 -14.59
C PRO A 27 10.74 -8.60 -16.10
N PHE A 28 10.06 -9.59 -16.69
CA PHE A 28 10.11 -9.95 -18.12
C PHE A 28 11.47 -10.47 -18.64
N VAL A 29 12.53 -10.34 -17.85
CA VAL A 29 13.86 -10.91 -18.14
C VAL A 29 14.10 -12.12 -17.24
N HIS A 30 14.01 -11.97 -15.93
CA HIS A 30 14.39 -13.02 -14.97
C HIS A 30 13.21 -13.86 -14.49
N TYR A 31 12.02 -13.27 -14.44
CA TYR A 31 10.79 -13.97 -14.11
C TYR A 31 9.65 -13.52 -15.03
N GLY A 32 8.71 -14.43 -15.25
CA GLY A 32 7.54 -14.22 -16.09
C GLY A 32 6.47 -13.40 -15.41
N LEU A 33 5.58 -12.83 -16.21
CA LEU A 33 4.34 -12.26 -15.72
C LEU A 33 3.40 -13.38 -15.26
N GLU A 34 3.12 -13.41 -13.96
CA GLU A 34 2.05 -14.24 -13.41
C GLU A 34 0.74 -13.45 -13.51
N PHE A 35 -0.19 -13.94 -14.32
CA PHE A 35 -1.42 -13.22 -14.65
C PHE A 35 -2.29 -12.91 -13.41
N PRO A 36 -2.44 -13.83 -12.42
CA PRO A 36 -3.14 -13.52 -11.17
C PRO A 36 -2.49 -12.37 -10.41
N ASP A 37 -1.17 -12.37 -10.27
CA ASP A 37 -0.41 -11.32 -9.56
C ASP A 37 -0.50 -9.98 -10.29
N TRP A 38 -0.49 -9.99 -11.63
CA TRP A 38 -0.60 -8.77 -12.42
C TRP A 38 -1.99 -8.13 -12.28
N ILE A 39 -3.07 -8.91 -12.38
CA ILE A 39 -4.44 -8.42 -12.14
C ILE A 39 -4.61 -7.96 -10.70
N GLN A 40 -4.14 -8.76 -9.74
CA GLN A 40 -4.22 -8.40 -8.32
C GLN A 40 -3.46 -7.09 -8.05
N GLY A 41 -2.26 -6.92 -8.58
CA GLY A 41 -1.49 -5.68 -8.47
C GLY A 41 -2.19 -4.50 -9.13
N ALA A 42 -2.78 -4.69 -10.32
CA ALA A 42 -3.51 -3.65 -11.03
C ALA A 42 -4.79 -3.20 -10.28
N ILE A 43 -5.49 -4.12 -9.61
CA ILE A 43 -6.66 -3.78 -8.79
C ILE A 43 -6.22 -3.13 -7.47
N LEU A 44 -5.19 -3.68 -6.82
CA LEU A 44 -4.76 -3.24 -5.50
C LEU A 44 -3.91 -1.97 -5.52
N CYS A 45 -3.45 -1.49 -6.68
CA CYS A 45 -2.77 -0.21 -6.78
C CYS A 45 -3.67 0.97 -6.33
N VAL A 46 -4.99 0.78 -6.31
CA VAL A 46 -5.96 1.76 -5.80
C VAL A 46 -5.84 1.97 -4.29
N VAL A 47 -5.40 0.95 -3.55
CA VAL A 47 -5.26 1.03 -2.09
C VAL A 47 -4.24 2.09 -1.66
N PRO A 48 -2.97 2.08 -2.13
CA PRO A 48 -2.03 3.15 -1.80
C PRO A 48 -2.45 4.50 -2.37
N MET A 49 -3.21 4.56 -3.47
CA MET A 49 -3.77 5.83 -3.95
C MET A 49 -4.76 6.46 -2.96
N GLY A 50 -5.37 5.69 -2.06
CA GLY A 50 -6.27 6.21 -1.03
C GLY A 50 -5.64 7.22 -0.06
N ILE A 51 -4.30 7.23 0.07
CA ILE A 51 -3.60 8.22 0.91
C ILE A 51 -3.62 9.63 0.30
N THR A 52 -3.84 9.75 -1.01
CA THR A 52 -3.86 11.06 -1.69
C THR A 52 -4.86 12.01 -1.06
N ALA A 53 -6.06 11.53 -0.69
CA ALA A 53 -7.05 12.32 0.03
C ALA A 53 -6.52 12.86 1.37
N VAL A 54 -5.86 12.00 2.16
CA VAL A 54 -5.26 12.40 3.44
C VAL A 54 -4.12 13.40 3.22
N MET A 55 -3.31 13.24 2.17
CA MET A 55 -2.24 14.18 1.83
C MET A 55 -2.79 15.54 1.39
N MET A 56 -3.85 15.57 0.60
CA MET A 56 -4.52 16.82 0.22
C MET A 56 -5.09 17.53 1.45
N ASP A 57 -5.83 16.81 2.30
CA ASP A 57 -6.45 17.38 3.50
C ASP A 57 -5.41 17.84 4.53
N THR A 58 -4.34 17.05 4.71
CA THR A 58 -3.33 17.31 5.73
C THR A 58 -2.27 18.29 5.25
N LEU A 59 -1.79 18.22 4.01
CA LEU A 59 -0.69 19.06 3.53
C LEU A 59 -1.17 20.29 2.76
N GLY A 60 -2.42 20.31 2.29
CA GLY A 60 -2.96 21.39 1.46
C GLY A 60 -2.39 21.38 0.03
N ILE A 61 -1.91 20.23 -0.45
CA ILE A 61 -1.31 20.09 -1.78
C ILE A 61 -2.36 19.70 -2.84
N PRO A 62 -2.17 20.07 -4.11
CA PRO A 62 -3.05 19.65 -5.19
C PRO A 62 -2.96 18.13 -5.45
N PHE A 63 -4.00 17.58 -6.05
CA PHE A 63 -4.13 16.15 -6.34
C PHE A 63 -2.97 15.62 -7.19
N GLU A 64 -2.54 16.37 -8.20
CA GLU A 64 -1.46 16.02 -9.13
C GLU A 64 -0.13 15.82 -8.40
N LEU A 65 0.13 16.61 -7.36
CA LEU A 65 1.34 16.48 -6.56
C LEU A 65 1.24 15.31 -5.58
N ALA A 66 0.07 15.11 -4.95
CA ALA A 66 -0.18 13.98 -4.07
C ALA A 66 0.00 12.64 -4.79
N ILE A 67 -0.58 12.49 -6.00
CA ILE A 67 -0.44 11.26 -6.78
C ILE A 67 1.00 11.05 -7.28
N ALA A 68 1.72 12.12 -7.64
CA ALA A 68 3.13 12.02 -8.02
C ALA A 68 3.99 11.46 -6.88
N PHE A 69 3.79 11.97 -5.64
CA PHE A 69 4.49 11.44 -4.45
C PHE A 69 4.19 9.98 -4.20
N VAL A 70 2.92 9.56 -4.32
CA VAL A 70 2.53 8.15 -4.15
C VAL A 70 3.15 7.27 -5.23
N ILE A 71 3.18 7.70 -6.49
CA ILE A 71 3.78 6.93 -7.60
C ILE A 71 5.28 6.74 -7.37
N ILE A 72 6.02 7.81 -7.04
CA ILE A 72 7.47 7.74 -6.78
C ILE A 72 7.73 6.82 -5.58
N ASN A 73 6.99 7.01 -4.48
CA ASN A 73 7.15 6.20 -3.28
C ASN A 73 6.88 4.70 -3.55
N ASN A 74 5.77 4.38 -4.23
CA ASN A 74 5.41 3.01 -4.54
C ASN A 74 6.39 2.37 -5.53
N PHE A 75 6.94 3.14 -6.47
CA PHE A 75 8.02 2.67 -7.34
C PHE A 75 9.30 2.35 -6.54
N MET A 76 9.68 3.20 -5.59
CA MET A 76 10.83 2.96 -4.71
C MET A 76 10.62 1.73 -3.81
N TYR A 77 9.38 1.41 -3.42
CA TYR A 77 9.06 0.17 -2.70
C TYR A 77 9.26 -1.10 -3.54
N LEU A 78 9.34 -1.03 -4.86
CA LEU A 78 9.65 -2.19 -5.69
C LEU A 78 11.15 -2.46 -5.77
N LEU A 79 12.00 -1.47 -5.45
CA LEU A 79 13.45 -1.55 -5.67
C LEU A 79 14.10 -2.72 -4.91
N HIS A 80 13.73 -2.93 -3.64
CA HIS A 80 14.31 -4.01 -2.83
C HIS A 80 13.88 -5.41 -3.31
N THR A 81 12.66 -5.55 -3.84
CA THR A 81 12.17 -6.84 -4.39
C THR A 81 12.99 -7.28 -5.62
N HIS A 82 13.52 -6.32 -6.38
CA HIS A 82 14.45 -6.63 -7.47
C HIS A 82 15.77 -7.22 -6.97
N PHE A 83 16.18 -6.96 -5.72
CA PHE A 83 17.37 -7.56 -5.12
C PHE A 83 17.08 -8.89 -4.40
N GLY A 84 15.89 -9.47 -4.64
CA GLY A 84 15.55 -10.81 -4.18
C GLY A 84 14.96 -10.88 -2.77
N ASP A 85 14.64 -9.75 -2.15
CA ASP A 85 13.84 -9.71 -0.93
C ASP A 85 12.39 -10.13 -1.24
N PRO A 86 11.86 -11.20 -0.64
CA PRO A 86 10.47 -11.63 -0.83
C PRO A 86 9.46 -10.76 -0.07
N ALA A 87 9.91 -9.81 0.76
CA ALA A 87 9.03 -8.90 1.46
C ALA A 87 8.30 -7.96 0.48
N ILE A 88 7.14 -7.45 0.91
CA ILE A 88 6.46 -6.36 0.22
C ILE A 88 6.60 -5.14 1.13
N ALA A 89 7.35 -4.14 0.68
CA ALA A 89 7.42 -2.87 1.39
C ALA A 89 6.12 -2.10 1.20
N GLY A 90 5.74 -1.35 2.22
CA GLY A 90 4.54 -0.54 2.19
C GLY A 90 4.54 0.49 3.30
N TRP A 91 3.44 1.24 3.35
CA TRP A 91 3.21 2.25 4.36
C TRP A 91 3.12 1.63 5.75
N ILE A 92 3.65 2.34 6.74
CA ILE A 92 3.36 2.09 8.13
C ILE A 92 1.96 2.67 8.41
N THR A 93 0.91 1.96 7.99
CA THR A 93 -0.49 2.42 8.05
C THR A 93 -0.89 2.81 9.47
N ALA A 94 -0.44 2.02 10.46
CA ALA A 94 -0.59 2.31 11.89
C ALA A 94 0.00 3.67 12.32
N GLY A 95 0.98 4.18 11.59
CA GLY A 95 1.65 5.45 11.85
C GLY A 95 0.93 6.66 11.27
N ILE A 96 -0.04 6.48 10.35
CA ILE A 96 -0.73 7.61 9.70
C ILE A 96 -1.35 8.57 10.72
N PRO A 97 -2.11 8.12 11.75
CA PRO A 97 -2.65 9.03 12.75
C PRO A 97 -1.58 9.82 13.51
N LEU A 98 -0.43 9.20 13.77
CA LEU A 98 0.70 9.86 14.45
C LEU A 98 1.31 10.94 13.56
N TYR A 99 1.50 10.65 12.27
CA TYR A 99 2.01 11.62 11.31
C TYR A 99 1.05 12.80 11.16
N VAL A 100 -0.24 12.54 10.96
CA VAL A 100 -1.27 13.59 10.84
C VAL A 100 -1.31 14.44 12.11
N SER A 101 -1.31 13.83 13.30
CA SER A 101 -1.30 14.57 14.56
C SER A 101 -0.06 15.45 14.73
N PHE A 102 1.12 14.97 14.33
CA PHE A 102 2.36 15.76 14.37
C PHE A 102 2.31 16.93 13.39
N LEU A 103 1.88 16.67 12.15
CA LEU A 103 1.81 17.68 11.08
C LEU A 103 0.79 18.78 11.37
N ASN A 104 -0.31 18.45 12.05
CA ASN A 104 -1.30 19.44 12.50
C ASN A 104 -0.75 20.46 13.50
N GLY A 105 0.43 20.20 14.10
CA GLY A 105 1.16 21.17 14.93
C GLY A 105 1.86 22.28 14.13
N PHE A 106 1.92 22.18 12.80
CA PHE A 106 2.57 23.16 11.91
C PHE A 106 1.53 23.82 11.01
N PRO A 107 1.70 25.11 10.64
CA PRO A 107 0.89 25.77 9.61
C PRO A 107 0.87 25.00 8.29
N ALA A 108 -0.30 24.91 7.65
CA ALA A 108 -0.44 24.26 6.34
C ALA A 108 0.39 25.00 5.26
N GLY A 109 0.84 24.27 4.24
CA GLY A 109 1.74 24.79 3.21
C GLY A 109 3.18 24.34 3.41
N GLU A 110 4.13 25.24 3.19
CA GLU A 110 5.56 24.91 3.13
C GLU A 110 6.09 24.33 4.47
N GLU A 111 5.76 24.95 5.60
CA GLU A 111 6.28 24.52 6.91
C GLU A 111 5.87 23.08 7.25
N ARG A 112 4.62 22.70 6.96
CA ARG A 112 4.13 21.34 7.20
C ARG A 112 4.79 20.32 6.28
N ILE A 113 5.10 20.68 5.04
CA ILE A 113 5.84 19.82 4.11
C ILE A 113 7.29 19.65 4.57
N GLN A 114 7.95 20.74 4.99
CA GLN A 114 9.29 20.68 5.57
C GLN A 114 9.32 19.83 6.84
N ALA A 115 8.29 19.94 7.70
CA ALA A 115 8.13 19.10 8.88
C ALA A 115 7.97 17.61 8.51
N LEU A 116 7.19 17.31 7.46
CA LEU A 116 7.08 15.95 6.93
C LEU A 116 8.44 15.43 6.42
N ILE A 117 9.18 16.22 5.65
CA ILE A 117 10.51 15.85 5.13
C ILE A 117 11.48 15.60 6.29
N ALA A 118 11.54 16.50 7.27
CA ALA A 118 12.38 16.35 8.45
C ALA A 118 12.03 15.08 9.24
N LEU A 119 10.73 14.80 9.41
CA LEU A 119 10.25 13.59 10.07
C LEU A 119 10.70 12.34 9.31
N GLN A 120 10.58 12.30 7.98
CA GLN A 120 11.03 11.15 7.18
C GLN A 120 12.55 10.97 7.20
N LEU A 121 13.33 12.05 7.15
CA LEU A 121 14.78 12.00 7.28
C LEU A 121 15.22 11.50 8.65
N MET A 122 14.53 11.91 9.72
CA MET A 122 14.79 11.41 11.07
C MET A 122 14.49 9.92 11.18
N VAL A 123 13.34 9.46 10.66
CA VAL A 123 12.98 8.02 10.64
C VAL A 123 13.98 7.22 9.81
N ALA A 124 14.37 7.73 8.64
CA ALA A 124 15.39 7.12 7.78
C ALA A 124 16.73 7.01 8.50
N LEU A 125 17.17 8.06 9.22
CA LEU A 125 18.39 8.04 10.01
C LEU A 125 18.33 6.99 11.14
N ILE A 126 17.21 6.93 11.86
CA ILE A 126 16.99 5.94 12.93
C ILE A 126 17.09 4.52 12.35
N PHE A 127 16.42 4.24 11.22
CA PHE A 127 16.44 2.93 10.57
C PHE A 127 17.81 2.61 9.99
N PHE A 128 18.52 3.59 9.42
CA PHE A 128 19.87 3.43 8.91
C PHE A 128 20.85 3.04 10.01
N VAL A 129 20.84 3.78 11.14
CA VAL A 129 21.67 3.47 12.31
C VAL A 129 21.32 2.10 12.88
N MET A 130 20.03 1.77 13.03
CA MET A 130 19.62 0.44 13.50
C MET A 130 20.02 -0.69 12.55
N GLY A 131 20.00 -0.45 11.24
CA GLY A 131 20.46 -1.40 10.22
C GLY A 131 21.96 -1.68 10.33
N ILE A 132 22.77 -0.63 10.47
CA ILE A 132 24.23 -0.77 10.65
C ILE A 132 24.56 -1.45 11.96
N CYS A 133 23.96 -1.02 13.07
CA CYS A 133 24.25 -1.55 14.40
C CYS A 133 23.62 -2.92 14.66
N LYS A 134 22.85 -3.49 13.72
CA LYS A 134 21.98 -4.67 13.92
C LYS A 134 21.05 -4.51 15.14
N GLY A 135 20.73 -3.26 15.49
CA GLY A 135 19.96 -2.89 16.67
C GLY A 135 18.48 -3.23 16.55
N ALA A 136 17.97 -3.38 15.33
CA ALA A 136 16.58 -3.74 15.07
C ALA A 136 16.22 -5.10 15.71
N ASP A 137 17.06 -6.12 15.53
CA ASP A 137 16.82 -7.45 16.11
C ASP A 137 16.81 -7.43 17.63
N VAL A 138 17.71 -6.64 18.23
CA VAL A 138 17.81 -6.47 19.68
C VAL A 138 16.58 -5.76 20.21
N LEU A 139 16.14 -4.69 19.55
CA LEU A 139 14.95 -3.93 19.93
C LEU A 139 13.71 -4.82 19.87
N VAL A 140 13.50 -5.52 18.75
CA VAL A 140 12.35 -6.41 18.57
C VAL A 140 12.36 -7.52 19.63
N LYS A 141 13.51 -8.10 19.98
CA LYS A 141 13.60 -9.12 21.04
C LYS A 141 13.35 -8.58 22.44
N ARG A 142 13.74 -7.33 22.71
CA ARG A 142 13.55 -6.68 24.03
C ARG A 142 12.13 -6.20 24.27
N VAL A 143 11.39 -5.83 23.22
CA VAL A 143 10.02 -5.34 23.37
C VAL A 143 9.08 -6.51 23.75
N PRO A 144 8.36 -6.43 24.90
CA PRO A 144 7.42 -7.46 25.32
C PRO A 144 6.31 -7.71 24.29
N VAL A 145 5.87 -8.97 24.17
CA VAL A 145 4.79 -9.34 23.24
C VAL A 145 3.50 -8.57 23.54
N SER A 146 3.21 -8.30 24.81
CA SER A 146 2.05 -7.48 25.22
C SER A 146 2.09 -6.06 24.65
N LEU A 147 3.26 -5.43 24.59
CA LEU A 147 3.41 -4.09 24.00
C LEU A 147 3.22 -4.13 22.49
N LYS A 148 3.80 -5.13 21.80
CA LYS A 148 3.60 -5.32 20.35
C LYS A 148 2.13 -5.53 20.01
N ALA A 149 1.45 -6.38 20.78
CA ALA A 149 0.03 -6.64 20.62
C ALA A 149 -0.80 -5.38 20.88
N GLY A 150 -0.47 -4.61 21.93
CA GLY A 150 -1.14 -3.35 22.25
C GLY A 150 -1.00 -2.31 21.14
N ILE A 151 0.21 -2.13 20.59
CA ILE A 151 0.45 -1.20 19.46
C ILE A 151 -0.34 -1.64 18.23
N LEU A 152 -0.34 -2.94 17.90
CA LEU A 152 -1.05 -3.48 16.73
C LEU A 152 -2.57 -3.35 16.88
N LEU A 153 -3.12 -3.70 18.03
CA LEU A 153 -4.56 -3.58 18.32
C LEU A 153 -5.00 -2.11 18.36
N GLY A 154 -4.20 -1.24 18.99
CA GLY A 154 -4.46 0.19 19.03
C GLY A 154 -4.52 0.81 17.64
N ALA A 155 -3.58 0.44 16.76
CA ALA A 155 -3.59 0.89 15.37
C ALA A 155 -4.82 0.40 14.59
N ALA A 156 -5.19 -0.88 14.74
CA ALA A 156 -6.39 -1.42 14.10
C ALA A 156 -7.67 -0.73 14.59
N MET A 157 -7.79 -0.50 15.90
CA MET A 157 -8.91 0.24 16.48
C MET A 157 -8.94 1.70 16.02
N ALA A 158 -7.80 2.39 15.96
CA ALA A 158 -7.72 3.77 15.48
C ALA A 158 -8.16 3.88 14.02
N ALA A 159 -7.80 2.92 13.16
CA ALA A 159 -8.27 2.89 11.78
C ALA A 159 -9.79 2.72 11.70
N ILE A 160 -10.37 1.78 12.47
CA ILE A 160 -11.82 1.58 12.52
C ILE A 160 -12.52 2.82 13.06
N LEU A 161 -12.07 3.39 14.18
CA LEU A 161 -12.64 4.60 14.75
C LEU A 161 -12.54 5.79 13.78
N GLY A 162 -11.46 5.88 13.00
CA GLY A 162 -11.33 6.88 11.93
C GLY A 162 -12.39 6.73 10.84
N GLU A 163 -12.69 5.49 10.42
CA GLU A 163 -13.74 5.23 9.43
C GLU A 163 -15.16 5.49 9.94
N PHE A 164 -15.40 5.27 11.24
CA PHE A 164 -16.70 5.46 11.89
C PHE A 164 -16.84 6.83 12.59
N ALA A 165 -15.82 7.68 12.56
CA ALA A 165 -15.90 9.05 13.09
C ALA A 165 -17.03 9.85 12.45
N ALA A 166 -17.45 10.98 13.02
CA ALA A 166 -18.57 11.78 12.49
C ALA A 166 -18.36 12.22 11.02
N THR A 167 -17.11 12.41 10.59
CA THR A 167 -16.71 12.72 9.21
C THR A 167 -16.22 11.49 8.42
N GLY A 168 -16.34 10.31 9.02
CA GLY A 168 -15.85 9.05 8.49
C GLY A 168 -16.57 8.59 7.23
N ARG A 169 -15.89 7.75 6.44
CA ARG A 169 -16.37 7.33 5.11
C ARG A 169 -17.55 6.35 5.20
N VAL A 170 -17.71 5.67 6.34
CA VAL A 170 -18.83 4.75 6.59
C VAL A 170 -20.18 5.45 6.45
N TRP A 171 -20.28 6.73 6.82
CA TRP A 171 -21.54 7.45 6.70
C TRP A 171 -21.91 7.80 5.25
N LYS A 172 -20.93 7.83 4.34
CA LYS A 172 -21.14 8.12 2.91
C LYS A 172 -21.45 6.85 2.11
N MET A 173 -20.84 5.72 2.47
CA MET A 173 -20.97 4.45 1.74
C MET A 173 -21.01 3.24 2.69
N PRO A 174 -22.03 3.16 3.57
CA PRO A 174 -22.07 2.18 4.65
C PRO A 174 -22.17 0.75 4.14
N VAL A 175 -23.06 0.47 3.18
CA VAL A 175 -23.28 -0.89 2.69
C VAL A 175 -22.06 -1.39 1.93
N THR A 176 -21.46 -0.53 1.10
CA THR A 176 -20.24 -0.83 0.33
C THR A 176 -19.08 -1.20 1.25
N ILE A 177 -18.82 -0.40 2.29
CA ILE A 177 -17.71 -0.65 3.23
C ILE A 177 -17.97 -1.92 4.06
N LEU A 178 -19.19 -2.13 4.55
CA LEU A 178 -19.52 -3.30 5.35
C LEU A 178 -19.45 -4.60 4.54
N ILE A 179 -19.95 -4.60 3.29
CA ILE A 179 -19.82 -5.75 2.38
C ILE A 179 -18.35 -6.02 2.06
N GLY A 180 -17.57 -4.98 1.76
CA GLY A 180 -16.13 -5.11 1.51
C GLY A 180 -15.40 -5.71 2.71
N ALA A 181 -15.69 -5.23 3.92
CA ALA A 181 -15.14 -5.77 5.14
C ALA A 181 -15.54 -7.24 5.34
N ALA A 182 -16.83 -7.56 5.24
CA ALA A 182 -17.35 -8.92 5.44
C ALA A 182 -16.76 -9.92 4.43
N LEU A 183 -16.74 -9.57 3.13
CA LEU A 183 -16.15 -10.40 2.08
C LEU A 183 -14.63 -10.54 2.26
N GLY A 184 -13.94 -9.47 2.64
CA GLY A 184 -12.52 -9.48 2.95
C GLY A 184 -12.18 -10.42 4.10
N PHE A 185 -12.89 -10.29 5.23
CA PHE A 185 -12.73 -11.19 6.38
C PHE A 185 -13.05 -12.64 6.04
N PHE A 186 -14.12 -12.89 5.29
CA PHE A 186 -14.49 -14.22 4.85
C PHE A 186 -13.39 -14.85 3.98
N MET A 187 -12.85 -14.11 3.01
CA MET A 187 -11.82 -14.62 2.11
C MET A 187 -10.45 -14.80 2.76
N MET A 188 -10.09 -13.97 3.74
CA MET A 188 -8.77 -14.02 4.39
C MET A 188 -8.71 -14.93 5.61
N PHE A 189 -9.76 -14.96 6.43
CA PHE A 189 -9.70 -15.57 7.77
C PHE A 189 -10.75 -16.66 8.02
N SER A 190 -11.71 -16.87 7.10
CA SER A 190 -12.71 -17.92 7.31
C SER A 190 -12.10 -19.31 7.19
N THR A 191 -12.31 -20.13 8.22
CA THR A 191 -12.00 -21.57 8.22
C THR A 191 -12.83 -22.34 7.18
N SER A 192 -13.98 -21.79 6.75
CA SER A 192 -14.83 -22.37 5.71
C SER A 192 -14.33 -22.11 4.28
N ALA A 193 -13.49 -21.09 4.07
CA ALA A 193 -12.94 -20.80 2.74
C ALA A 193 -11.92 -21.87 2.28
N GLY A 194 -11.17 -22.48 3.21
CA GLY A 194 -10.19 -23.53 2.90
C GLY A 194 -10.80 -24.76 2.22
N PRO A 195 -11.80 -25.42 2.82
CA PRO A 195 -12.49 -26.57 2.21
C PRO A 195 -13.20 -26.23 0.90
N LEU A 196 -13.79 -25.04 0.78
CA LEU A 196 -14.43 -24.58 -0.47
C LEU A 196 -13.42 -24.43 -1.62
N ARG A 197 -12.17 -24.00 -1.33
CA ARG A 197 -11.08 -23.92 -2.33
C ARG A 197 -10.66 -25.30 -2.83
N GLN A 198 -10.79 -26.33 -2.01
CA GLN A 198 -10.45 -27.69 -2.42
C GLN A 198 -11.60 -28.34 -3.20
N LYS A 199 -12.85 -28.02 -2.86
CA LYS A 199 -14.05 -28.60 -3.48
C LYS A 199 -14.42 -27.98 -4.83
N TYR A 200 -14.27 -26.66 -5.00
CA TYR A 200 -14.68 -25.96 -6.22
C TYR A 200 -13.48 -25.31 -6.93
N GLY A 201 -13.16 -25.78 -8.13
CA GLY A 201 -12.04 -25.26 -8.94
C GLY A 201 -12.14 -23.77 -9.26
N LEU A 202 -13.36 -23.26 -9.48
CA LEU A 202 -13.60 -21.82 -9.68
C LEU A 202 -13.28 -21.01 -8.43
N PHE A 203 -13.67 -21.49 -7.25
CA PHE A 203 -13.37 -20.81 -5.98
C PHE A 203 -11.86 -20.85 -5.69
N ARG A 204 -11.18 -21.93 -6.06
CA ARG A 204 -9.71 -22.01 -6.00
C ARG A 204 -9.03 -20.95 -6.86
N TYR A 205 -9.51 -20.76 -8.09
CA TYR A 205 -8.98 -19.76 -9.01
C TYR A 205 -9.24 -18.34 -8.51
N ILE A 206 -10.46 -18.04 -8.07
CA ILE A 206 -10.83 -16.74 -7.50
C ILE A 206 -10.00 -16.42 -6.24
N ALA A 207 -9.73 -17.43 -5.41
CA ALA A 207 -8.91 -17.27 -4.22
C ALA A 207 -7.44 -16.91 -4.52
N GLN A 208 -6.92 -17.19 -5.71
CA GLN A 208 -5.55 -16.81 -6.10
C GLN A 208 -5.39 -15.29 -6.22
N PHE A 209 -6.47 -14.54 -6.48
CA PHE A 209 -6.45 -13.07 -6.57
C PHE A 209 -6.50 -12.38 -5.20
N GLY A 210 -6.49 -13.14 -4.10
CA GLY A 210 -6.42 -12.62 -2.74
C GLY A 210 -7.56 -11.65 -2.40
N ILE A 211 -7.18 -10.47 -1.89
CA ILE A 211 -8.12 -9.43 -1.47
C ILE A 211 -8.67 -8.59 -2.63
N ALA A 212 -8.14 -8.73 -3.85
CA ALA A 212 -8.63 -7.97 -5.00
C ALA A 212 -10.11 -8.26 -5.32
N VAL A 213 -10.52 -9.53 -5.24
CA VAL A 213 -11.89 -9.94 -5.57
C VAL A 213 -12.94 -9.33 -4.61
N PRO A 214 -12.77 -9.41 -3.27
CA PRO A 214 -13.67 -8.74 -2.34
C PRO A 214 -13.80 -7.25 -2.60
N PHE A 215 -12.69 -6.57 -2.92
CA PHE A 215 -12.69 -5.14 -3.26
C PHE A 215 -13.51 -4.86 -4.52
N THR A 216 -13.28 -5.61 -5.61
CA THR A 216 -14.01 -5.43 -6.87
C THR A 216 -15.50 -5.71 -6.70
N LEU A 217 -15.86 -6.77 -5.97
CA LEU A 217 -17.24 -7.11 -5.69
C LEU A 217 -17.93 -6.00 -4.88
N ALA A 218 -17.31 -5.55 -3.79
CA ALA A 218 -17.86 -4.49 -2.95
C ALA A 218 -18.05 -3.20 -3.75
N TYR A 219 -17.06 -2.81 -4.56
CA TYR A 219 -17.16 -1.64 -5.43
C TYR A 219 -18.31 -1.75 -6.45
N GLY A 220 -18.45 -2.92 -7.09
CA GLY A 220 -19.56 -3.18 -8.02
C GLY A 220 -20.93 -3.12 -7.35
N PHE A 221 -21.06 -3.69 -6.15
CA PHE A 221 -22.29 -3.56 -5.34
C PHE A 221 -22.57 -2.11 -4.95
N GLY A 222 -21.54 -1.34 -4.58
CA GLY A 222 -21.67 0.07 -4.24
C GLY A 222 -22.20 0.93 -5.39
N ILE A 223 -21.76 0.66 -6.63
CA ILE A 223 -22.31 1.31 -7.82
C ILE A 223 -23.77 0.91 -8.05
N LEU A 224 -24.09 -0.38 -7.90
CA LEU A 224 -25.44 -0.90 -8.16
C LEU A 224 -26.48 -0.33 -7.18
N ILE A 225 -26.10 -0.12 -5.92
CA ILE A 225 -26.95 0.49 -4.89
C ILE A 225 -26.99 2.02 -5.02
N GLY A 226 -26.02 2.62 -5.72
CA GLY A 226 -25.89 4.06 -5.91
C GLY A 226 -25.15 4.79 -4.77
N GLU A 227 -24.53 4.06 -3.83
CA GLU A 227 -23.66 4.67 -2.80
C GLU A 227 -22.33 5.17 -3.39
N VAL A 228 -21.89 4.55 -4.49
CA VAL A 228 -20.65 4.90 -5.18
C VAL A 228 -20.99 5.52 -6.53
N SER A 229 -20.60 6.78 -6.71
CA SER A 229 -20.72 7.45 -8.00
C SER A 229 -19.93 6.73 -9.08
N LEU A 230 -20.47 6.70 -10.30
CA LEU A 230 -19.72 6.23 -11.46
C LEU A 230 -18.46 7.07 -11.63
N PRO A 231 -17.31 6.45 -11.96
CA PRO A 231 -16.06 7.16 -12.11
C PRO A 231 -16.15 8.13 -13.29
N VAL A 232 -15.91 9.42 -13.01
CA VAL A 232 -15.73 10.42 -14.07
C VAL A 232 -14.32 10.23 -14.64
N LEU A 233 -14.25 9.76 -15.87
CA LEU A 233 -13.00 9.37 -16.50
C LEU A 233 -12.25 10.59 -17.03
N ASN A 234 -11.38 11.16 -16.20
CA ASN A 234 -10.49 12.26 -16.58
C ASN A 234 -9.11 11.69 -16.95
N TRP A 235 -8.87 11.53 -18.25
CA TRP A 235 -7.57 11.12 -18.77
C TRP A 235 -6.61 12.32 -18.75
N SER A 236 -5.75 12.37 -17.74
CA SER A 236 -4.67 13.35 -17.66
C SER A 236 -3.33 12.63 -17.52
N PHE A 237 -2.32 13.13 -18.22
CA PHE A 237 -0.94 12.73 -17.96
C PHE A 237 -0.49 13.39 -16.66
N VAL A 238 -0.14 12.58 -15.67
CA VAL A 238 0.55 13.07 -14.47
C VAL A 238 1.98 13.42 -14.89
N ALA A 239 2.22 14.69 -15.21
CA ALA A 239 3.58 15.18 -15.35
C ALA A 239 4.25 15.09 -13.98
N LEU A 240 5.35 14.34 -13.87
CA LEU A 240 6.19 14.39 -12.67
C LEU A 240 6.64 15.85 -12.52
N PRO A 241 6.24 16.56 -11.45
CA PRO A 241 6.48 17.99 -11.32
C PRO A 241 7.95 18.26 -10.91
N ILE A 242 8.91 17.74 -11.67
CA ILE A 242 10.34 17.94 -11.44
C ILE A 242 10.65 19.43 -11.65
N GLY A 243 10.72 20.19 -10.55
CA GLY A 243 11.03 21.63 -10.54
C GLY A 243 9.84 22.59 -10.44
N ALA A 244 8.60 22.14 -10.67
CA ALA A 244 7.37 22.96 -10.48
C ALA A 244 6.90 23.01 -9.02
N GLU A 245 7.44 22.10 -8.19
CA GLU A 245 7.29 22.03 -6.74
C GLU A 245 7.42 23.41 -6.08
N ARG A 246 8.49 24.17 -6.34
CA ARG A 246 8.71 25.49 -5.73
C ARG A 246 7.61 26.53 -6.03
N GLN A 247 6.95 26.45 -7.19
CA GLN A 247 5.91 27.41 -7.55
C GLN A 247 4.55 27.04 -6.96
N ALA A 248 4.25 25.75 -6.85
CA ALA A 248 3.08 25.27 -6.11
C ALA A 248 3.20 25.54 -4.60
N PHE A 249 4.42 25.62 -4.07
CA PHE A 249 4.70 25.88 -2.66
C PHE A 249 4.85 27.36 -2.28
N SER A 250 5.15 28.23 -3.25
CA SER A 250 5.34 29.68 -3.02
C SER A 250 4.06 30.51 -3.26
N GLY A 251 2.93 29.88 -3.59
CA GLY A 251 1.66 30.52 -3.94
C GLY A 251 0.66 30.67 -2.80
N GLY A 252 1.14 30.76 -1.55
CA GLY A 252 0.35 31.11 -0.36
C GLY A 252 0.54 32.58 0.01
#